data_AF-A0A562VIE4-F1
#
_entry.id   AF-A0A562VIE4-F1
#
_cell.length_a   1.000
_cell.length_b   1.000
_cell.length_c   1.000
_cell.angle_alpha   90.00
_cell.angle_beta   90.00
_cell.angle_gamma   90.00
#
_symmetry.space_group_name_H-M   'P 1'
#
loop_
_entity.id
_entity.type
_entity.pdbx_description
1 polymer ?
#
loop_
_entity_poly.entity_id
_entity_poly.type
_entity_poly.pdbx_seq_one_letter_code
_entity_poly.pdbx_strand_id
1 'polypeptide(L)'
;MEQFTPKQLNDLKVMARFIEVYCHARHDRTSQALADLPVALQSCFRRGLRLCPDCAAILDHGIRKRLNCPLDPKPTCKDCRIHCYSKEYRASIREIMAFSGRKMILRGRLDYLWHYFF
;
A
#
# COMPACT_ATOMS: atom_id res chain seq x y z
N MET A 1 -11.06 -10.18 15.22
CA MET A 1 -10.49 -8.86 15.54
C MET A 1 -9.16 -8.74 14.82
N GLU A 2 -9.10 -8.04 13.70
CA GLU A 2 -7.84 -7.78 12.99
C GLU A 2 -7.04 -6.74 13.79
N GLN A 3 -6.09 -7.20 14.59
CA GLN A 3 -5.26 -6.32 15.42
C GLN A 3 -4.10 -5.77 14.59
N PHE A 4 -4.38 -4.73 13.79
CA PHE A 4 -3.33 -3.87 13.27
C PHE A 4 -3.01 -2.79 14.30
N THR A 5 -1.73 -2.51 14.54
CA THR A 5 -1.37 -1.35 15.37
C THR A 5 -1.60 -0.04 14.58
N PRO A 6 -1.77 1.12 15.24
CA PRO A 6 -2.01 2.40 14.56
C PRO A 6 -0.93 2.74 13.51
N LYS A 7 0.33 2.43 13.81
CA LYS A 7 1.45 2.61 12.87
C LYS A 7 1.28 1.73 11.62
N GLN A 8 0.88 0.47 11.82
CA GLN A 8 0.65 -0.47 10.71
C GLN A 8 -0.50 -0.04 9.81
N LEU A 9 -1.56 0.54 10.39
CA LEU A 9 -2.69 1.09 9.63
C LEU A 9 -2.25 2.29 8.78
N ASN A 10 -1.42 3.18 9.33
CA ASN A 10 -0.86 4.29 8.58
C ASN A 10 0.01 3.80 7.40
N ASP A 11 0.88 2.81 7.63
CA ASP A 11 1.69 2.22 6.56
C ASP A 11 0.81 1.67 5.42
N LEU A 12 -0.24 0.90 5.77
CA LEU A 12 -1.17 0.30 4.81
C LEU A 12 -1.98 1.36 4.07
N LYS A 13 -2.42 2.42 4.76
CA LYS A 13 -3.13 3.55 4.15
C LYS A 13 -2.27 4.26 3.11
N VAL A 14 -1.00 4.50 3.41
CA VAL A 14 -0.05 5.11 2.46
C VAL A 14 0.16 4.18 1.27
N MET A 15 0.39 2.89 1.52
CA MET A 15 0.57 1.90 0.47
C MET A 15 -0.62 1.86 -0.49
N ALA A 16 -1.85 1.80 0.04
CA ALA A 16 -3.07 1.85 -0.76
C ALA A 16 -3.18 3.13 -1.60
N ARG A 17 -2.85 4.29 -1.01
CA ARG A 17 -2.86 5.58 -1.73
C ARG A 17 -1.84 5.65 -2.85
N PHE A 18 -0.65 5.09 -2.64
CA PHE A 18 0.41 5.10 -3.65
C PHE A 18 0.09 4.13 -4.79
N ILE A 19 -0.51 2.98 -4.48
CA ILE A 19 -1.01 2.02 -5.47
C ILE A 19 -2.11 2.67 -6.32
N GLU A 20 -3.03 3.43 -5.71
CA GLU A 20 -4.06 4.18 -6.45
C GLU A 20 -3.44 5.21 -7.41
N VAL A 21 -2.48 6.00 -6.94
CA VAL A 21 -1.78 7.00 -7.79
C VAL A 21 -1.07 6.33 -8.96
N TYR A 22 -0.42 5.20 -8.71
CA TYR A 22 0.27 4.41 -9.72
C TYR A 22 -0.71 3.81 -10.73
N CYS A 23 -1.79 3.19 -10.24
CA CYS A 23 -2.83 2.57 -11.05
C CYS A 23 -3.42 3.59 -12.03
N HIS A 24 -3.85 4.76 -11.55
CA HIS A 24 -4.38 5.82 -12.39
C HIS A 24 -3.38 6.48 -13.36
N ALA A 25 -2.07 6.25 -13.16
CA ALA A 25 -1.03 6.84 -13.99
C ALA A 25 -0.58 5.93 -15.13
N ARG A 26 -0.53 4.62 -14.88
CA ARG A 26 0.05 3.63 -15.80
C ARG A 26 -0.96 2.68 -16.39
N HIS A 27 -2.17 2.59 -15.83
CA HIS A 27 -3.21 1.69 -16.31
C HIS A 27 -4.46 2.46 -16.72
N ASP A 28 -5.21 1.87 -17.66
CA ASP A 28 -6.49 2.40 -18.11
C ASP A 28 -7.54 2.35 -17.01
N ARG A 29 -8.33 3.41 -16.89
CA ARG A 29 -9.37 3.51 -15.86
C ARG A 29 -10.57 2.60 -16.09
N THR A 30 -10.70 2.05 -17.30
CA THR A 30 -11.84 1.23 -17.73
C THR A 30 -11.90 -0.12 -17.00
N SER A 31 -10.76 -0.69 -16.60
CA SER A 31 -10.70 -1.98 -15.89
C SER A 31 -10.71 -1.85 -14.36
N GLN A 32 -10.92 -0.65 -13.83
CA GLN A 32 -10.85 -0.41 -12.39
C GLN A 32 -12.15 -0.84 -11.69
N ALA A 33 -12.00 -1.75 -10.72
CA ALA A 33 -13.08 -2.19 -9.85
C ALA A 33 -12.87 -1.68 -8.43
N LEU A 34 -13.91 -1.76 -7.60
CA LEU A 34 -13.81 -1.47 -6.18
C LEU A 34 -12.89 -2.53 -5.52
N ALA A 35 -11.75 -2.10 -4.98
CA ALA A 35 -10.84 -3.00 -4.29
C ALA A 35 -11.44 -3.43 -2.95
N ASP A 36 -11.28 -4.70 -2.61
CA ASP A 36 -11.69 -5.23 -1.31
C ASP A 36 -10.68 -4.78 -0.25
N LEU A 37 -11.13 -3.95 0.71
CA LEU A 37 -10.30 -3.41 1.78
C LEU A 37 -10.82 -3.89 3.14
N PRO A 38 -9.92 -4.21 4.09
CA PRO A 38 -10.29 -4.48 5.48
C PRO A 38 -11.11 -3.35 6.08
N VAL A 39 -12.07 -3.67 6.95
CA VAL A 39 -12.94 -2.71 7.62
C VAL A 39 -12.14 -1.59 8.30
N ALA A 40 -10.96 -1.92 8.86
CA ALA A 40 -10.06 -0.96 9.48
C ALA A 40 -9.57 0.14 8.52
N LEU A 41 -9.43 -0.15 7.22
CA LEU A 41 -8.99 0.80 6.19
C LEU A 41 -10.15 1.44 5.43
N GLN A 42 -11.34 0.83 5.38
CA GLN A 42 -12.53 1.39 4.71
C GLN A 42 -12.89 2.79 5.25
N SER A 43 -12.72 3.02 6.56
CA SER A 43 -12.93 4.33 7.19
C SER A 43 -12.05 5.44 6.61
N CYS A 44 -10.84 5.10 6.13
CA CYS A 44 -9.91 6.03 5.51
C CYS A 44 -10.23 6.32 4.04
N PHE A 45 -10.95 5.41 3.37
CA PHE A 45 -11.30 5.50 1.95
C PHE A 45 -12.82 5.55 1.76
N ARG A 46 -13.48 6.59 2.29
CA ARG A 46 -14.96 6.74 2.25
C ARG A 46 -15.59 6.67 0.85
N ARG A 47 -14.84 6.95 -0.22
CA ARG A 47 -15.31 6.88 -1.61
C ARG A 47 -15.00 5.54 -2.29
N GLY A 48 -14.41 4.59 -1.55
CA GLY A 48 -13.87 3.36 -2.11
C GLY A 48 -12.55 3.59 -2.84
N LEU A 49 -11.70 2.56 -2.84
CA LEU A 49 -10.47 2.54 -3.63
C LEU A 49 -10.74 1.83 -4.95
N ARG A 50 -10.49 2.48 -6.09
CA ARG A 50 -10.70 1.86 -7.41
C ARG A 50 -9.35 1.49 -8.02
N LEU A 51 -9.11 0.20 -8.20
CA LEU A 51 -7.86 -0.34 -8.71
C LEU A 51 -8.13 -1.31 -9.86
N CYS A 52 -7.18 -1.42 -10.79
CA CYS A 52 -7.16 -2.52 -11.76
C CYS A 52 -6.89 -3.85 -11.02
N PRO A 53 -7.25 -5.01 -11.60
CA PRO A 53 -7.08 -6.31 -10.97
C PRO A 53 -5.64 -6.57 -10.49
N ASP A 54 -4.63 -6.16 -11.26
CA ASP A 54 -3.22 -6.34 -10.90
C ASP A 54 -2.83 -5.53 -9.65
N CYS A 55 -3.23 -4.25 -9.60
CA CYS A 55 -2.97 -3.38 -8.46
C CYS A 55 -3.74 -3.81 -7.21
N ALA A 56 -4.97 -4.31 -7.38
CA ALA A 56 -5.77 -4.87 -6.31
C ALA A 56 -5.12 -6.14 -5.73
N ALA A 57 -4.62 -7.04 -6.58
CA ALA A 57 -3.92 -8.25 -6.16
C ALA A 57 -2.64 -7.93 -5.38
N ILE A 58 -1.88 -6.90 -5.78
CA ILE A 58 -0.70 -6.44 -5.03
C ILE A 58 -1.11 -5.95 -3.64
N LEU A 59 -2.14 -5.11 -3.54
CA LEU A 59 -2.62 -4.58 -2.27
C LEU A 59 -3.11 -5.70 -1.33
N ASP A 60 -3.95 -6.59 -1.83
CA ASP A 60 -4.51 -7.70 -1.07
C ASP A 60 -3.42 -8.66 -0.58
N HIS A 61 -2.45 -8.99 -1.45
CA HIS A 61 -1.31 -9.80 -1.06
C HIS A 61 -0.51 -9.17 0.09
N GLY A 62 -0.29 -7.85 0.05
CA GLY A 62 0.37 -7.10 1.14
C GLY A 62 -0.38 -7.18 2.46
N ILE A 63 -1.71 -7.00 2.41
CA ILE A 63 -2.61 -7.06 3.58
C ILE A 63 -2.62 -8.47 4.17
N ARG A 64 -2.85 -9.50 3.33
CA ARG A 64 -2.92 -10.90 3.74
C ARG A 64 -1.61 -11.39 4.37
N LYS A 65 -0.46 -10.93 3.87
CA LYS A 65 0.85 -11.23 4.47
C LYS A 65 1.02 -10.58 5.85
N ARG A 66 0.49 -9.36 6.05
CA ARG A 66 0.51 -8.68 7.36
C ARG A 66 -0.38 -9.40 8.38
N LEU A 67 -1.55 -9.86 7.94
CA LEU A 67 -2.49 -10.64 8.75
C LEU A 67 -1.87 -11.96 9.21
N ASN A 68 -1.29 -12.71 8.27
CA ASN A 68 -0.73 -14.05 8.51
C ASN A 68 0.73 -14.04 9.01
N CYS A 69 1.24 -12.90 9.48
CA CYS A 69 2.62 -12.82 9.98
C CYS A 69 2.76 -13.59 11.30
N PRO A 70 3.67 -14.58 11.39
CA PRO A 70 3.83 -15.41 12.59
C PRO A 70 4.68 -14.77 13.71
N LEU A 71 5.28 -13.60 13.45
CA LEU A 71 6.18 -12.93 14.40
C LEU A 71 5.40 -12.08 15.41
N ASP A 72 5.77 -12.17 16.69
CA ASP A 72 5.25 -11.33 17.77
C ASP A 72 6.41 -10.87 18.70
N PRO A 73 6.70 -9.56 18.85
CA PRO A 73 6.01 -8.43 18.24
C PRO A 73 6.26 -8.34 16.73
N LYS A 74 5.20 -8.02 15.95
CA LYS A 74 5.27 -7.88 14.48
C LYS A 74 6.20 -6.73 14.09
N PRO A 75 7.43 -6.99 13.57
CA PRO A 75 8.32 -5.91 13.16
C PRO A 75 7.81 -5.22 11.88
N THR A 76 8.41 -4.09 11.50
CA THR A 76 8.15 -3.54 10.17
C THR A 76 8.65 -4.53 9.11
N CYS A 77 8.03 -4.55 7.93
CA CYS A 77 8.43 -5.49 6.87
C CYS A 77 9.88 -5.27 6.38
N LYS A 78 10.41 -4.05 6.57
CA LYS A 78 11.79 -3.67 6.26
C LYS A 78 12.78 -4.32 7.23
N ASP A 79 12.42 -4.41 8.51
CA ASP A 79 13.28 -4.94 9.57
C ASP A 79 12.97 -6.41 9.90
N CYS A 80 12.14 -7.07 9.09
CA CYS A 80 11.67 -8.43 9.32
C CYS A 80 12.74 -9.46 8.91
N ARG A 81 13.20 -10.27 9.86
CA ARG A 81 14.27 -11.28 9.65
C ARG A 81 13.94 -12.35 8.60
N ILE A 82 12.67 -12.74 8.46
CA ILE A 82 12.24 -13.84 7.59
C ILE A 82 12.06 -13.38 6.14
N HIS A 83 11.75 -12.09 5.94
CA HIS A 83 11.58 -11.51 4.60
C HIS A 83 10.67 -12.37 3.69
N CYS A 84 9.40 -12.56 4.07
CA CYS A 84 8.43 -13.44 3.41
C CYS A 84 7.84 -12.99 2.05
N TYR A 85 8.24 -11.83 1.52
CA TYR A 85 7.83 -11.36 0.18
C TYR A 85 8.73 -11.93 -0.91
N SER A 86 8.13 -12.28 -2.06
CA SER A 86 8.91 -12.65 -3.25
C SER A 86 9.73 -11.46 -3.76
N LYS A 87 10.82 -11.73 -4.47
CA LYS A 87 11.70 -10.68 -4.98
C LYS A 87 10.96 -9.79 -5.99
N GLU A 88 10.09 -10.39 -6.77
CA GLU A 88 9.25 -9.78 -7.79
C GLU A 88 8.25 -8.83 -7.14
N TYR A 89 7.52 -9.28 -6.11
CA TYR A 89 6.59 -8.45 -5.37
C TYR A 89 7.28 -7.23 -4.73
N ARG A 90 8.48 -7.43 -4.16
CA ARG A 90 9.27 -6.32 -3.62
C ARG A 90 9.71 -5.33 -4.68
N ALA A 91 10.05 -5.81 -5.88
CA ALA A 91 10.41 -4.94 -6.99
C ALA A 91 9.21 -4.09 -7.43
N SER A 92 8.03 -4.71 -7.58
CA SER A 92 6.79 -4.00 -7.93
C SER A 92 6.41 -2.95 -6.88
N ILE A 93 6.45 -3.30 -5.58
CA ILE A 93 6.18 -2.31 -4.52
C ILE A 93 7.19 -1.17 -4.54
N ARG A 94 8.49 -1.45 -4.70
CA ARG A 94 9.52 -0.40 -4.79
C ARG A 94 9.28 0.52 -5.98
N GLU A 95 8.92 -0.04 -7.12
CA GLU A 95 8.59 0.73 -8.31
C GLU A 95 7.37 1.62 -8.10
N ILE A 96 6.29 1.07 -7.55
CA ILE A 96 5.07 1.81 -7.20
C ILE A 96 5.41 2.96 -6.25
N MET A 97 6.21 2.69 -5.21
CA MET A 97 6.60 3.69 -4.23
C MET A 97 7.44 4.81 -4.85
N ALA A 98 8.45 4.47 -5.65
CA ALA A 98 9.32 5.43 -6.31
C ALA A 98 8.54 6.29 -7.33
N PHE A 99 7.69 5.66 -8.13
CA PHE A 99 6.88 6.34 -9.13
C PHE A 99 5.87 7.27 -8.49
N SER A 100 5.06 6.77 -7.55
CA SER A 100 4.02 7.56 -6.89
C SER A 100 4.62 8.67 -6.03
N GLY A 101 5.73 8.40 -5.34
CA GLY A 101 6.49 9.42 -4.62
C GLY A 101 6.94 10.56 -5.55
N ARG A 102 7.62 10.23 -6.66
CA ARG A 102 8.05 11.23 -7.65
C ARG A 102 6.88 12.02 -8.23
N LYS A 103 5.77 11.35 -8.54
CA LYS A 103 4.57 11.99 -9.09
C LYS A 103 3.91 12.95 -8.09
N MET A 104 3.92 12.62 -6.80
CA MET A 104 3.40 13.50 -5.75
C MET A 104 4.29 14.74 -5.54
N ILE A 105 5.63 14.59 -5.64
CA ILE A 105 6.59 15.72 -5.63
C ILE A 105 6.28 16.69 -6.76
N LEU A 106 6.18 16.16 -7.98
CA LEU A 106 5.94 16.96 -9.19
C LEU A 106 4.61 17.73 -9.14
N ARG A 107 3.67 17.30 -8.28
CA ARG A 107 2.37 17.93 -8.10
C ARG A 107 2.33 18.95 -6.96
N GLY A 108 3.47 19.27 -6.34
CA GLY A 108 3.59 20.31 -5.31
C GLY A 108 3.22 19.85 -3.89
N ARG A 109 3.04 18.55 -3.65
CA ARG A 109 2.72 17.97 -2.33
C ARG A 109 3.98 17.49 -1.59
N LEU A 110 4.88 18.43 -1.32
CA LEU A 110 6.16 18.20 -0.61
C LEU A 110 5.97 17.85 0.89
N ASP A 111 4.85 18.29 1.46
CA ASP A 111 4.41 18.05 2.83
C ASP A 111 4.31 16.54 3.18
N TYR A 112 3.83 15.75 2.22
CA TYR A 112 3.65 14.30 2.41
C TYR A 112 4.96 13.51 2.42
N LEU A 113 6.04 14.05 1.83
CA LEU A 113 7.34 13.40 1.84
C LEU A 113 8.14 13.73 3.08
N TRP A 114 8.05 14.95 3.57
CA TRP A 114 8.76 15.36 4.79
C TRP A 114 8.27 14.57 6.01
N HIS A 115 6.96 14.34 6.14
CA HIS A 115 6.38 13.61 7.27
C HIS A 115 6.64 12.10 7.26
N TYR A 116 7.00 11.53 6.10
CA TYR A 116 7.14 10.07 5.94
C TYR A 116 8.57 9.59 5.66
N PHE A 117 9.47 10.47 5.22
CA PHE A 117 10.89 10.16 5.02
C PHE A 117 11.77 10.58 6.21
N PHE A 118 11.29 11.48 7.06
CA PHE A 118 11.94 11.99 8.29
C PHE A 118 11.04 11.73 9.50
#